data_AF-A0A0J1KP46-F1
#
_entry.id   AF-A0A0J1KP46-F1
#
_cell.length_a   1.000
_cell.length_b   1.000
_cell.length_c   1.000
_cell.angle_alpha   90.00
_cell.angle_beta   90.00
_cell.angle_gamma   90.00
#
_symmetry.space_group_name_H-M   'P 1'
#
loop_
_entity.id
_entity.type
_entity.pdbx_description
1 polymer ?
#
loop_
_entity_poly.entity_id
_entity_poly.type
_entity_poly.pdbx_seq_one_letter_code
_entity_poly.pdbx_strand_id
1 'polypeptide(L)'
;MTLEFKSKMQSELFDKIMHKMNVTKFDRYYSSMALLWSATYKEELLNCVDQGVKLDKVKEVIKPYTNGEKSLIRFGLQCFNENMDNITLPEVLESLDEKNREIVKQALRIRYNI
;
A
#
# COMPACT_ATOMS: atom_id res chain seq x y z
N MET A 1 10.77 -13.26 7.22
CA MET A 1 10.73 -12.60 5.90
C MET A 1 11.34 -11.22 6.08
N THR A 2 12.30 -10.84 5.24
CA THR A 2 12.90 -9.50 5.27
C THR A 2 12.17 -8.63 4.25
N LEU A 3 11.76 -7.42 4.64
CA LEU A 3 11.15 -6.47 3.70
C LEU A 3 12.23 -5.78 2.89
N GLU A 4 11.97 -5.59 1.60
CA GLU A 4 12.88 -4.88 0.69
C GLU A 4 12.19 -3.60 0.23
N PHE A 5 12.78 -2.48 0.63
CA PHE A 5 12.28 -1.15 0.28
C PHE A 5 13.10 -0.57 -0.87
N LYS A 6 12.42 0.14 -1.79
CA LYS A 6 13.04 0.88 -2.90
C LYS A 6 13.99 1.98 -2.41
N SER A 7 13.75 2.51 -1.20
CA SER A 7 14.54 3.56 -0.58
C SER A 7 14.26 3.67 0.93
N LYS A 8 15.11 4.41 1.63
CA LYS A 8 14.90 4.78 3.03
C LYS A 8 13.58 5.53 3.24
N MET A 9 13.21 6.42 2.30
CA MET A 9 11.96 7.17 2.35
C MET A 9 10.72 6.27 2.31
N GLN A 10 10.76 5.18 1.54
CA GLN A 10 9.68 4.18 1.56
C GLN A 10 9.61 3.50 2.94
N SER A 11 10.74 3.06 3.48
CA SER A 11 10.79 2.41 4.80
C SER A 11 10.24 3.33 5.90
N GLU A 12 10.65 4.60 5.90
CA GLU A 12 10.17 5.58 6.88
C GLU A 12 8.64 5.81 6.75
N LEU A 13 8.10 5.91 5.54
CA LEU A 13 6.66 6.04 5.34
C LEU A 13 5.90 4.76 5.72
N PHE A 14 6.47 3.58 5.44
CA PHE A 14 5.92 2.30 5.90
C PHE A 14 5.77 2.28 7.42
N ASP A 15 6.83 2.66 8.15
CA ASP A 15 6.81 2.70 9.62
C ASP A 15 5.79 3.71 10.15
N LYS A 16 5.68 4.90 9.52
CA LYS A 16 4.67 5.90 9.87
C LYS A 16 3.24 5.38 9.69
N ILE A 17 2.96 4.66 8.60
CA ILE A 17 1.64 4.04 8.36
C ILE A 17 1.35 3.00 9.43
N MET A 18 2.26 2.05 9.64
CA MET A 18 2.09 0.97 10.63
C MET A 18 1.88 1.52 12.05
N HIS A 19 2.67 2.54 12.43
CA HIS A 19 2.55 3.21 13.72
C HIS A 19 1.21 3.92 13.88
N LYS A 20 0.78 4.66 12.85
CA LYS A 20 -0.50 5.38 12.88
C LYS A 20 -1.71 4.44 12.96
N MET A 21 -1.54 3.21 12.48
CA MET A 21 -2.54 2.15 12.60
C MET A 21 -2.50 1.39 13.93
N ASN A 22 -1.64 1.82 14.87
CA ASN A 22 -1.43 1.16 16.17
C ASN A 22 -1.03 -0.32 16.04
N VAL A 23 -0.32 -0.66 14.96
CA VAL A 23 0.14 -2.02 14.69
C VAL A 23 1.58 -2.16 15.15
N THR A 24 1.77 -2.88 16.26
CA THR A 24 3.08 -3.07 16.90
C THR A 24 3.78 -4.35 16.49
N LYS A 25 3.08 -5.25 15.80
CA LYS A 25 3.59 -6.53 15.32
C LYS A 25 3.31 -6.66 13.84
N PHE A 26 4.19 -7.38 13.13
CA PHE A 26 3.99 -7.68 11.73
C PHE A 26 2.66 -8.42 11.53
N ASP A 27 1.75 -7.81 10.76
CA ASP A 27 0.45 -8.39 10.40
C ASP A 27 0.33 -8.39 8.88
N ARG A 28 -0.08 -9.52 8.30
CA ARG A 28 -0.09 -9.69 6.84
C ARG A 28 -0.99 -8.72 6.09
N TYR A 29 -2.09 -8.26 6.69
CA TYR A 29 -3.05 -7.33 6.08
C TYR A 29 -2.49 -5.92 6.13
N TYR A 30 -2.09 -5.47 7.32
CA TYR A 30 -1.55 -4.12 7.52
C TYR A 30 -0.20 -3.95 6.81
N SER A 31 0.71 -4.92 6.93
CA SER A 31 2.04 -4.84 6.33
C SER A 31 2.02 -4.90 4.81
N SER A 32 1.15 -5.71 4.19
CA SER A 32 1.04 -5.73 2.72
C SER A 32 0.47 -4.41 2.18
N MET A 33 -0.56 -3.85 2.83
CA MET A 33 -1.10 -2.54 2.47
C MET A 33 -0.07 -1.42 2.68
N ALA A 34 0.56 -1.35 3.85
CA ALA A 34 1.54 -0.31 4.18
C ALA A 34 2.74 -0.37 3.22
N LEU A 35 3.16 -1.56 2.79
CA LEU A 35 4.25 -1.73 1.83
C LEU A 35 3.89 -1.14 0.46
N LEU A 36 2.67 -1.39 -0.03
CA LEU A 36 2.16 -0.84 -1.28
C LEU A 36 1.96 0.68 -1.19
N TRP A 37 1.35 1.17 -0.11
CA TRP A 37 1.06 2.59 0.06
C TRP A 37 2.33 3.41 0.22
N SER A 38 3.30 2.93 1.00
CA SER A 38 4.58 3.61 1.18
C SER A 38 5.39 3.72 -0.12
N ALA A 39 5.18 2.81 -1.07
CA ALA A 39 5.85 2.86 -2.37
C ALA A 39 5.43 4.07 -3.23
N THR A 40 4.34 4.76 -2.88
CA THR A 40 3.94 6.02 -3.54
C THR A 40 4.73 7.23 -3.05
N TYR A 41 5.39 7.14 -1.90
CA TYR A 41 6.06 8.25 -1.21
C TYR A 41 5.15 9.42 -0.82
N LYS A 42 3.83 9.19 -0.73
CA LYS A 42 2.85 10.23 -0.41
C LYS A 42 2.49 10.22 1.06
N GLU A 43 3.03 11.17 1.82
CA GLU A 43 2.72 11.28 3.26
C GLU A 43 1.25 11.67 3.52
N GLU A 44 0.56 12.26 2.54
CA GLU A 44 -0.86 12.61 2.65
C GLU A 44 -1.75 11.39 2.93
N LEU A 45 -1.30 10.19 2.57
CA LEU A 45 -1.97 8.93 2.90
C LEU A 45 -2.04 8.67 4.40
N LEU A 46 -1.16 9.27 5.21
CA LEU A 46 -1.25 9.21 6.66
C LEU A 46 -2.55 9.85 7.17
N ASN A 47 -3.18 10.75 6.42
CA ASN A 47 -4.49 11.31 6.81
C ASN A 47 -5.66 10.35 6.58
N CYS A 48 -5.41 9.26 5.86
CA CYS A 48 -6.39 8.24 5.51
C CYS A 48 -6.37 7.04 6.47
N VAL A 49 -5.39 6.95 7.37
CA VAL A 49 -5.24 5.83 8.30
C VAL A 49 -5.29 6.29 9.76
N ASP A 50 -5.89 5.44 10.58
CA ASP A 50 -5.84 5.39 12.04
C ASP A 50 -6.01 3.91 12.45
N GLN A 51 -6.84 3.57 13.44
CA GLN A 51 -7.18 2.17 13.74
C GLN A 51 -7.78 1.39 12.54
N GLY A 52 -8.13 2.06 11.43
CA GLY A 52 -8.42 1.44 10.14
C GLY A 52 -8.13 2.38 8.97
N VAL A 53 -8.80 2.14 7.83
CA VAL A 53 -8.70 2.97 6.63
C VAL A 53 -9.98 3.77 6.41
N LYS A 54 -9.85 5.07 6.17
CA LYS A 54 -10.95 6.00 5.87
C LYS A 54 -11.13 6.12 4.35
N LEU A 55 -11.93 5.24 3.75
CA LEU A 55 -12.08 5.15 2.29
C LEU A 55 -12.46 6.47 1.61
N ASP A 56 -13.33 7.28 2.22
CA ASP A 56 -13.73 8.57 1.64
C ASP A 56 -12.56 9.55 1.58
N LYS A 57 -11.64 9.51 2.56
CA LYS A 57 -10.42 10.31 2.52
C LYS A 57 -9.45 9.81 1.46
N VAL A 58 -9.32 8.49 1.30
CA VAL A 58 -8.48 7.90 0.26
C VAL A 58 -8.94 8.39 -1.11
N LYS A 59 -10.24 8.30 -1.40
CA LYS A 59 -10.84 8.76 -2.66
C LYS A 59 -10.47 10.19 -3.01
N GLU A 60 -10.51 11.09 -2.03
CA GLU A 60 -10.15 12.50 -2.22
C GLU A 60 -8.64 12.69 -2.38
N VAL A 61 -7.84 12.08 -1.51
CA VAL A 61 -6.38 12.25 -1.46
C VAL A 61 -5.69 11.74 -2.73
N ILE A 62 -6.19 10.64 -3.33
CA ILE A 62 -5.55 10.05 -4.51
C ILE A 62 -5.94 10.72 -5.83
N LYS A 63 -6.90 11.65 -5.87
CA LYS A 63 -7.33 12.32 -7.12
C LYS A 63 -6.17 12.83 -7.98
N PRO A 64 -5.17 13.57 -7.43
CA PRO A 64 -4.05 14.10 -8.20
C PRO A 64 -2.96 13.07 -8.53
N TYR A 65 -3.06 11.83 -8.03
CA TYR A 65 -2.02 10.83 -8.22
C TYR A 65 -2.02 10.25 -9.63
N THR A 66 -0.87 9.75 -10.05
CA THR A 66 -0.70 8.99 -11.29
C THR A 66 -1.47 7.67 -11.26
N ASN A 67 -1.70 7.07 -12.43
CA ASN A 67 -2.38 5.78 -12.51
C ASN A 67 -1.64 4.67 -11.76
N GLY A 68 -0.31 4.62 -11.85
CA GLY A 68 0.50 3.64 -11.11
C GLY A 68 0.37 3.79 -9.59
N GLU A 69 0.44 5.03 -9.08
CA GLU A 69 0.22 5.30 -7.65
C GLU A 69 -1.20 4.89 -7.23
N LYS A 70 -2.23 5.25 -8.00
CA LYS A 70 -3.62 4.84 -7.74
C LYS A 70 -3.77 3.31 -7.71
N SER A 71 -3.13 2.60 -8.62
CA SER A 71 -3.14 1.13 -8.65
C SER A 71 -2.52 0.52 -7.39
N LEU A 72 -1.38 1.05 -6.91
CA LEU A 72 -0.77 0.60 -5.65
C LEU A 72 -1.70 0.81 -4.46
N ILE A 73 -2.37 1.96 -4.39
CA ILE A 73 -3.30 2.26 -3.29
C ILE A 73 -4.53 1.36 -3.33
N ARG A 74 -5.17 1.25 -4.50
CA ARG A 74 -6.36 0.41 -4.71
C ARG A 74 -6.05 -1.06 -4.41
N PHE A 75 -4.92 -1.57 -4.89
CA PHE A 75 -4.51 -2.95 -4.61
C PHE A 75 -4.11 -3.16 -3.14
N GLY A 76 -3.50 -2.14 -2.51
CA GLY A 76 -3.21 -2.16 -1.09
C GLY A 76 -4.46 -2.30 -0.23
N LEU A 77 -5.55 -1.62 -0.60
CA LEU A 77 -6.85 -1.81 0.05
C LEU A 77 -7.30 -3.27 -0.07
N GLN A 78 -7.24 -3.88 -1.26
CA GLN A 78 -7.68 -5.27 -1.43
C GLN A 78 -6.86 -6.22 -0.54
N CYS A 79 -5.55 -5.98 -0.42
CA CYS A 79 -4.68 -6.73 0.50
C CYS A 79 -5.11 -6.57 1.97
N PHE A 80 -5.64 -5.41 2.34
CA PHE A 80 -6.20 -5.11 3.66
C PHE A 80 -7.63 -5.67 3.89
N ASN A 81 -8.22 -6.34 2.90
CA ASN A 81 -9.64 -6.73 2.85
C ASN A 81 -10.63 -5.55 2.77
N GLU A 82 -10.18 -4.41 2.26
CA GLU A 82 -11.04 -3.27 1.93
C GLU A 82 -11.04 -3.06 0.42
N ASN A 83 -12.10 -2.52 -0.16
CA ASN A 83 -12.13 -2.27 -1.60
C ASN A 83 -12.77 -0.92 -1.91
N MET A 84 -12.11 -0.12 -2.74
CA MET A 84 -12.77 1.02 -3.40
C MET A 84 -13.52 0.59 -4.65
N ASP A 85 -12.97 -0.42 -5.34
CA ASP A 85 -13.45 -1.00 -6.58
C ASP A 85 -12.77 -2.38 -6.79
N ASN A 86 -13.14 -3.06 -7.88
CA ASN A 86 -12.61 -4.37 -8.24
C ASN A 86 -11.45 -4.23 -9.24
N ILE A 87 -10.31 -3.68 -8.80
CA ILE A 87 -9.08 -3.73 -9.60
C ILE A 87 -8.53 -5.16 -9.66
N THR A 88 -8.04 -5.59 -10.81
CA THR A 88 -7.44 -6.90 -11.03
C THR A 88 -5.91 -6.80 -11.03
N LEU A 89 -5.22 -7.89 -10.69
CA LEU A 89 -3.75 -7.92 -10.70
C LEU A 89 -3.13 -7.55 -12.07
N PRO A 90 -3.67 -8.00 -13.23
CA PRO A 90 -3.18 -7.55 -14.52
C PRO A 90 -3.25 -6.03 -14.71
N GLU A 91 -4.39 -5.40 -14.37
CA GLU A 91 -4.56 -3.94 -14.46
C GLU A 91 -3.58 -3.19 -13.55
N VAL A 92 -3.33 -3.73 -12.35
CA VAL A 92 -2.31 -3.18 -11.45
C VAL A 92 -0.96 -3.21 -12.15
N LEU A 93 -0.50 -4.38 -12.60
CA LEU A 93 0.85 -4.55 -13.13
C LEU A 93 1.11 -3.76 -14.41
N GLU A 94 0.10 -3.60 -15.29
CA GLU A 94 0.23 -2.83 -16.54
C GLU A 94 0.63 -1.37 -16.27
N SER A 95 0.10 -0.77 -15.20
CA SER A 95 0.35 0.63 -14.84
C SER A 95 1.68 0.89 -14.10
N LEU A 96 2.46 -0.15 -13.79
CA LEU A 96 3.62 -0.07 -12.89
C LEU A 96 4.95 -0.27 -13.61
N ASP A 97 5.96 0.51 -13.19
CA ASP A 97 7.36 0.24 -13.44
C ASP A 97 7.86 -1.02 -12.72
N GLU A 98 9.04 -1.50 -13.10
CA GLU A 98 9.64 -2.72 -12.58
C GLU A 98 9.82 -2.71 -11.05
N LYS A 99 10.27 -1.60 -10.47
CA LYS A 99 10.47 -1.50 -9.01
C LYS A 99 9.15 -1.63 -8.26
N ASN A 100 8.09 -1.01 -8.78
CA ASN A 100 6.76 -1.11 -8.20
C ASN A 100 6.14 -2.50 -8.38
N ARG A 101 6.44 -3.20 -9.48
CA ARG A 101 6.03 -4.61 -9.67
C ARG A 101 6.68 -5.54 -8.62
N GLU A 102 7.96 -5.32 -8.29
CA GLU A 102 8.61 -6.10 -7.22
C GLU A 102 7.96 -5.85 -5.85
N ILE A 103 7.58 -4.60 -5.56
CA ILE A 103 6.82 -4.28 -4.35
C ILE A 103 5.47 -5.02 -4.32
N VAL A 104 4.75 -5.07 -5.45
CA VAL A 104 3.49 -5.85 -5.55
C VAL A 104 3.72 -7.34 -5.30
N LYS A 105 4.77 -7.93 -5.88
CA LYS A 105 5.12 -9.33 -5.62
C LYS A 105 5.43 -9.57 -4.15
N GLN A 106 6.19 -8.68 -3.50
CA GLN A 106 6.49 -8.80 -2.07
C GLN A 106 5.21 -8.67 -1.22
N ALA A 107 4.33 -7.72 -1.53
CA ALA A 107 3.05 -7.57 -0.84
C ALA A 107 2.17 -8.82 -0.95
N LEU A 108 2.15 -9.48 -2.11
CA LEU A 108 1.47 -10.76 -2.32
C LEU A 108 2.06 -11.87 -1.44
N ARG A 109 3.39 -12.00 -1.40
CA ARG A 109 4.08 -12.98 -0.53
C ARG A 109 3.73 -12.77 0.94
N ILE A 110 3.70 -11.52 1.39
CA ILE A 110 3.26 -11.16 2.75
C ILE A 110 1.80 -11.57 2.97
N ARG A 111 0.90 -11.15 2.09
CA ARG A 111 -0.55 -11.31 2.27
C ARG A 111 -1.00 -12.77 2.26
N TYR A 112 -0.37 -13.60 1.41
CA TYR A 112 -0.77 -14.99 1.20
C TYR A 112 0.19 -16.01 1.80
N ASN A 113 1.32 -15.55 2.37
CA ASN A 113 2.36 -16.40 2.94
C ASN A 113 2.88 -17.44 1.92
N ILE A 114 3.22 -16.95 0.73
CA ILE A 114 3.75 -17.71 -0.42
C ILE A 114 5.18 -17.29 -0.77
#